data_AF-A0A2M9Z994-F1
#
_entry.id   AF-A0A2M9Z994-F1
#
_cell.length_a   1.000
_cell.length_b   1.000
_cell.length_c   1.000
_cell.angle_alpha   90.00
_cell.angle_beta   90.00
_cell.angle_gamma   90.00
#
_symmetry.space_group_name_H-M   'P 1'
#
loop_
_entity.id
_entity.type
_entity.pdbx_description
1 polymer ?
#
loop_
_entity_poly.entity_id
_entity_poly.type
_entity_poly.pdbx_seq_one_letter_code
_entity_poly.pdbx_strand_id
1 'polypeptide(L)' 'MSKILGFIFPNLIGAGIIVFGWWITIINVATLRFTGESYFNKWTYTGLALIFIGAYLPEIWIGIRNKITGN' A
#
# COMPACT_ATOMS: atom_id res chain seq x y z
N MET A 1 11.46 0.76 24.05
CA MET A 1 11.37 -0.16 22.89
C MET A 1 9.96 -0.32 22.32
N SER A 2 8.89 -0.50 23.11
CA SER A 2 7.54 -0.75 22.55
C SER A 2 6.91 0.43 21.76
N LYS A 3 7.26 1.69 22.09
CA LYS A 3 6.82 2.86 21.31
C LYS A 3 7.39 2.86 19.89
N ILE A 4 8.69 2.57 19.74
CA ILE A 4 9.40 2.51 18.46
C ILE A 4 8.88 1.36 17.60
N LEU A 5 8.72 0.16 18.17
CA LEU A 5 8.17 -1.00 17.45
C LEU A 5 6.73 -0.73 16.96
N GLY A 6 5.90 -0.05 17.76
CA GLY A 6 4.56 0.33 17.35
C GLY A 6 4.49 1.45 16.30
N PHE A 7 5.62 2.07 15.96
CA PHE A 7 5.74 3.03 14.86
C PHE A 7 6.36 2.38 13.62
N ILE A 8 7.40 1.56 13.79
CA ILE A 8 8.09 0.88 12.68
C ILE A 8 7.18 -0.17 12.03
N PHE A 9 6.46 -0.95 12.82
CA PHE A 9 5.63 -2.04 12.31
C PHE A 9 4.57 -1.60 11.28
N PRO A 10 3.71 -0.60 11.57
CA PRO A 10 2.71 -0.16 10.59
C PRO A 10 3.34 0.48 9.34
N ASN A 11 4.50 1.14 9.47
CA ASN A 11 5.25 1.66 8.32
C ASN A 11 5.80 0.54 7.43
N LEU A 12 6.32 -0.54 8.01
CA LEU A 12 6.80 -1.70 7.25
C LEU A 12 5.64 -2.41 6.52
N ILE A 13 4.48 -2.54 7.18
CA ILE A 13 3.28 -3.08 6.53
C ILE A 13 2.85 -2.17 5.38
N GLY A 14 2.76 -0.86 5.61
CA GLY A 14 2.40 0.11 4.59
C GLY A 14 3.34 0.06 3.38
N ALA A 15 4.65 0.03 3.62
CA ALA A 15 5.66 -0.13 2.58
C ALA A 15 5.50 -1.45 1.81
N GLY A 16 5.23 -2.57 2.50
CA GLY A 16 4.98 -3.85 1.86
C GLY A 16 3.77 -3.81 0.92
N ILE A 17 2.68 -3.17 1.35
CA ILE A 17 1.47 -3.01 0.52
C ILE A 17 1.76 -2.12 -0.70
N ILE A 18 2.53 -1.05 -0.54
CA ILE A 18 2.93 -0.17 -1.66
C ILE A 18 3.75 -0.97 -2.70
N VAL A 19 4.76 -1.71 -2.25
CA VAL A 19 5.60 -2.54 -3.12
C VAL A 19 4.76 -3.59 -3.84
N PHE A 20 3.79 -4.19 -3.16
CA PHE A 20 2.89 -5.17 -3.76
C PHE A 20 1.94 -4.54 -4.81
N GLY A 21 1.36 -3.38 -4.51
CA GLY A 21 0.52 -2.63 -5.46
C GLY A 21 1.32 -2.21 -6.70
N TRP A 22 2.54 -1.71 -6.51
CA TRP A 22 3.47 -1.38 -7.59
C TRP A 22 3.81 -2.61 -8.44
N TRP A 23 4.16 -3.73 -7.81
CA TRP A 23 4.49 -4.97 -8.52
C TRP A 23 3.33 -5.48 -9.39
N ILE A 24 2.08 -5.43 -8.88
CA ILE A 24 0.88 -5.76 -9.67
C ILE A 24 0.77 -4.87 -10.91
N THR A 25 0.97 -3.55 -10.76
CA THR A 25 0.89 -2.64 -11.91
C THR A 25 1.95 -2.95 -12.96
N ILE A 26 3.20 -3.25 -12.57
CA ILE A 26 4.27 -3.60 -13.51
C ILE A 26 3.95 -4.88 -14.26
N ILE A 27 3.54 -5.94 -13.56
CA ILE A 27 3.24 -7.22 -14.21
C ILE A 27 2.06 -7.09 -15.17
N ASN A 28 1.02 -6.35 -14.78
CA ASN A 28 -0.14 -6.11 -15.64
C ASN A 28 0.28 -5.42 -16.94
N VAL A 29 1.04 -4.32 -16.86
CA VAL A 29 1.53 -3.61 -18.05
C VAL A 29 2.46 -4.49 -18.88
N ALA A 30 3.37 -5.24 -18.24
CA ALA A 30 4.28 -6.16 -18.93
C ALA A 30 3.53 -7.25 -19.72
N THR A 31 2.43 -7.76 -19.16
CA THR A 31 1.59 -8.79 -19.78
C THR A 31 0.81 -8.22 -20.97
N LEU A 32 0.22 -7.03 -20.81
CA LEU A 32 -0.62 -6.40 -21.83
C LEU A 32 0.17 -5.81 -23.00
N ARG A 33 1.49 -5.63 -22.83
CA ARG A 33 2.38 -5.07 -23.86
C ARG A 33 2.28 -5.79 -25.21
N PHE A 34 1.92 -7.07 -25.20
CA PHE A 34 1.86 -7.92 -26.40
C PHE A 34 0.43 -8.23 -26.87
N THR A 35 -0.59 -7.72 -26.17
CA THR A 35 -1.99 -8.11 -26.43
C THR A 35 -2.82 -7.02 -27.11
N GLY A 36 -2.29 -5.80 -27.28
CA GLY A 36 -3.04 -4.66 -27.85
C GLY A 36 -4.16 -4.12 -26.96
N GLU A 37 -4.24 -4.61 -25.72
CA GLU A 37 -5.24 -4.23 -24.73
C GLU A 37 -4.85 -2.94 -23.99
N SER A 38 -5.84 -2.27 -23.39
CA SER A 38 -5.60 -1.05 -22.59
C SER A 38 -4.79 -1.34 -21.32
N TYR A 39 -3.75 -0.53 -21.09
CA TYR A 39 -2.96 -0.54 -19.84
C TYR A 39 -3.73 -0.04 -18.63
N PHE A 40 -4.80 0.75 -18.82
CA PHE A 40 -5.65 1.24 -17.75
C PHE A 40 -6.87 0.34 -17.61
N ASN A 41 -6.73 -0.66 -16.75
CA ASN A 41 -7.79 -1.64 -16.49
C ASN A 41 -7.91 -1.92 -14.99
N LYS A 42 -8.76 -2.89 -14.65
CA LYS A 42 -9.05 -3.28 -13.27
C LYS A 42 -7.79 -3.51 -12.43
N TRP A 43 -6.75 -4.14 -12.98
CA TRP A 43 -5.52 -4.44 -12.24
C TRP A 43 -4.68 -3.19 -11.96
N THR A 44 -4.65 -2.23 -12.89
CA THR A 44 -3.98 -0.95 -12.69
C THR A 44 -4.68 -0.13 -11.59
N TYR A 45 -6.02 -0.10 -11.59
CA TYR A 45 -6.78 0.55 -10.51
C TYR A 45 -6.64 -0.16 -9.17
N THR A 46 -6.60 -1.50 -9.15
CA THR A 46 -6.35 -2.28 -7.91
C THR A 46 -4.96 -2.00 -7.36
N GLY A 47 -3.93 -1.99 -8.20
CA GLY A 47 -2.56 -1.67 -7.79
C GLY A 47 -2.45 -0.24 -7.23
N LEU A 48 -3.11 0.73 -7.86
CA LEU A 48 -3.18 2.10 -7.37
C LEU A 48 -3.90 2.18 -6.01
N ALA A 49 -5.03 1.50 -5.85
CA ALA A 49 -5.76 1.45 -4.58
C ALA A 49 -4.90 0.86 -3.45
N LEU A 50 -4.14 -0.21 -3.74
CA LEU A 50 -3.21 -0.79 -2.77
C LEU A 50 -2.12 0.20 -2.37
N ILE A 51 -1.53 0.92 -3.33
CA ILE A 51 -0.51 1.94 -3.03
C ILE A 51 -1.08 3.01 -2.09
N PHE A 52 -2.28 3.52 -2.34
CA PHE A 52 -2.91 4.50 -1.46
C PHE A 52 -3.21 3.92 -0.07
N ILE A 53 -3.77 2.71 0.01
CA ILE A 53 -4.03 2.04 1.29
C ILE A 53 -2.72 1.89 2.06
N GLY A 54 -1.66 1.39 1.43
CA GLY A 54 -0.35 1.21 2.05
C GLY A 54 0.27 2.52 2.53
N ALA A 55 0.08 3.62 1.79
CA ALA A 55 0.59 4.93 2.15
C ALA A 55 -0.10 5.54 3.39
N TYR A 56 -1.42 5.39 3.51
CA TYR A 56 -2.19 5.98 4.61
C TYR A 56 -2.37 5.06 5.82
N LEU A 57 -2.14 3.75 5.67
CA LEU A 57 -2.26 2.78 6.77
C LEU A 57 -1.41 3.13 8.01
N PRO A 58 -0.15 3.61 7.90
CA PRO A 58 0.63 4.03 9.04
C PRO A 58 0.00 5.19 9.82
N GLU A 59 -0.48 6.22 9.12
CA GLU A 59 -1.10 7.40 9.74
C GLU A 59 -2.40 7.03 10.45
N ILE A 60 -3.26 6.25 9.80
CA ILE A 60 -4.53 5.77 10.38
C ILE A 60 -4.24 4.96 11.65
N TRP A 61 -3.25 4.06 11.60
CA TRP A 61 -2.87 3.23 12.74
C TRP A 61 -2.36 4.08 13.92
N ILE A 62 -1.48 5.04 13.66
CA ILE A 62 -0.93 5.94 14.68
C ILE A 62 -2.06 6.80 15.28
N GLY A 63 -2.95 7.34 14.44
CA GLY A 63 -4.10 8.14 14.89
C GLY A 63 -5.03 7.36 15.82
N ILE A 64 -5.37 6.12 15.44
CA ILE A 64 -6.20 5.23 16.28
C ILE A 64 -5.48 4.90 17.59
N ARG A 65 -4.18 4.58 17.53
CA ARG A 65 -3.40 4.25 18.72
C ARG A 65 -3.32 5.41 19.70
N ASN A 66 -3.10 6.64 19.23
CA ASN A 66 -3.05 7.82 20.09
C ASN A 66 -4.40 8.05 20.76
N LYS A 67 -5.51 7.94 19.99
CA LYS A 67 -6.87 8.07 20.51
C LYS A 67 -7.21 7.04 21.59
N ILE A 68 -6.73 5.80 21.45
CA ILE A 68 -6.95 4.74 22.44
C ILE A 68 -6.05 4.88 23.66
N THR A 69 -4.79 5.31 23.47
CA THR A 69 -3.80 5.38 24.56
C THR A 69 -3.81 6.70 25.33
N GLY A 70 -4.66 7.66 24.94
CA GLY A 70 -4.85 8.93 25.66
C GLY A 70 -3.62 9.85 25.67
N ASN A 71 -2.68 9.66 24.72
CA ASN A 71 -1.58 10.60 24.48
C ASN A 71 -2.01 11.71 23.52
#